data_AF-A0A8H2LCZ3-F1
#
_entry.id   AF-A0A8H2LCZ3-F1
#
_cell.length_a   1.000
_cell.length_b   1.000
_cell.length_c   1.000
_cell.angle_alpha   90.00
_cell.angle_beta   90.00
_cell.angle_gamma   90.00
#
_symmetry.space_group_name_H-M   'P 1'
#
loop_
_entity.id
_entity.type
_entity.pdbx_description
1 polymer ?
#
loop_
_entity_poly.entity_id
_entity_poly.type
_entity_poly.pdbx_seq_one_letter_code
_entity_poly.pdbx_strand_id
1 'polypeptide(L)'
;MAKRNNDILSFSDALKDFVETNKLDKGLDKVNVRDAWANLMGNGVNNYTTNIELKFGTLYVQLSSSVLREELSYGKNKIIKMLNEELGREVIKQVVLR
;
A
#
# COMPACT_ATOMS: atom_id res chain seq x y z
N MET A 1 -33.83 10.22 2.00
CA MET A 1 -32.37 10.53 1.97
C MET A 1 -31.65 9.24 2.34
N ALA A 2 -30.97 8.64 1.36
CA ALA A 2 -30.40 7.29 1.50
C ALA A 2 -29.25 7.29 2.51
N LYS A 3 -29.27 6.29 3.41
CA LYS A 3 -28.26 6.01 4.42
C LYS A 3 -26.88 6.01 3.77
N ARG A 4 -25.99 6.90 4.23
CA ARG A 4 -24.55 6.83 3.95
C ARG A 4 -24.04 5.59 4.67
N ASN A 5 -23.80 4.54 3.88
CA ASN A 5 -23.30 3.27 4.38
C ASN A 5 -21.95 3.48 5.06
N ASN A 6 -21.90 2.91 6.24
CA ASN A 6 -20.81 2.89 7.17
C ASN A 6 -19.80 1.84 6.71
N ASP A 7 -19.10 2.09 5.61
CA ASP A 7 -17.98 1.24 5.17
C ASP A 7 -16.67 1.71 5.81
N ILE A 8 -16.76 2.11 7.09
CA ILE A 8 -15.63 2.21 8.04
C ILE A 8 -15.23 0.79 8.49
N LEU A 9 -15.37 -0.20 7.60
CA LEU A 9 -14.78 -1.52 7.76
C LEU A 9 -13.33 -1.44 7.26
N SER A 10 -12.58 -0.68 8.06
CA SER A 10 -11.33 -1.15 8.62
C SER A 10 -10.23 -1.47 7.59
N PHE A 11 -9.50 -0.41 7.20
CA PHE A 11 -8.09 -0.52 6.82
C PHE A 11 -7.28 -1.41 7.80
N SER A 12 -7.72 -1.50 9.06
CA SER A 12 -7.14 -2.38 10.08
C SER A 12 -7.47 -3.87 9.91
N ASP A 13 -8.58 -4.24 9.29
CA ASP A 13 -9.00 -5.64 9.11
C ASP A 13 -8.39 -6.23 7.84
N ALA A 14 -8.23 -5.43 6.77
CA ALA A 14 -7.55 -5.87 5.55
C ALA A 14 -6.08 -6.24 5.77
N LEU A 15 -5.44 -5.69 6.81
CA LEU A 15 -4.01 -5.89 7.13
C LEU A 15 -3.75 -7.09 8.05
N LYS A 16 -4.78 -7.72 8.61
CA LYS A 16 -4.61 -8.68 9.72
C LYS A 16 -4.23 -10.09 9.28
N ASP A 17 -4.42 -10.42 8.00
CA ASP A 17 -4.37 -11.81 7.50
C ASP A 17 -3.15 -12.15 6.65
N PHE A 18 -2.15 -11.26 6.49
CA PHE A 18 -1.08 -11.52 5.53
C PHE A 18 0.32 -11.41 6.11
N VAL A 19 0.88 -12.57 6.45
CA VAL A 19 2.32 -12.79 6.61
C VAL A 19 2.62 -14.14 5.97
N GLU A 20 3.21 -14.15 4.76
CA GLU A 20 4.12 -15.22 4.35
C GLU A 20 4.94 -14.87 3.08
N THR A 21 6.24 -14.65 3.31
CA THR A 21 7.41 -15.11 2.53
C THR A 21 7.51 -14.78 1.04
N ASN A 22 8.57 -14.02 0.63
CA ASN A 22 9.72 -14.54 -0.13
C ASN A 22 10.80 -13.48 -0.43
N LYS A 23 12.07 -13.90 -0.30
CA LYS A 23 13.30 -13.16 -0.66
C LYS A 23 13.49 -13.20 -2.18
N LEU A 24 13.82 -12.09 -2.86
CA LEU A 24 14.55 -12.11 -4.14
C LEU A 24 15.08 -10.72 -4.59
N ASP A 25 16.09 -10.78 -5.46
CA ASP A 25 17.24 -9.89 -5.64
C ASP A 25 17.01 -8.55 -6.39
N LYS A 26 17.99 -7.63 -6.29
CA LYS A 26 17.98 -6.17 -6.54
C LYS A 26 17.46 -5.64 -7.89
N GLY A 27 17.22 -6.49 -8.88
CA GLY A 27 16.59 -6.13 -10.17
C GLY A 27 15.05 -6.20 -10.14
N LEU A 28 14.50 -6.87 -9.13
CA LEU A 28 13.07 -7.10 -8.94
C LEU A 28 12.39 -5.99 -8.12
N ASP A 29 13.14 -5.04 -7.57
CA ASP A 29 12.67 -4.01 -6.64
C ASP A 29 11.40 -3.28 -7.10
N LYS A 30 11.30 -2.94 -8.39
CA LYS A 30 10.10 -2.26 -8.93
C LYS A 30 8.91 -3.21 -9.09
N VAL A 31 9.15 -4.46 -9.47
CA VAL A 31 8.10 -5.47 -9.65
C VAL A 31 7.60 -5.90 -8.27
N ASN A 32 8.53 -6.24 -7.36
CA ASN A 32 8.27 -6.62 -5.98
C ASN A 32 7.51 -5.56 -5.19
N VAL A 33 7.77 -4.26 -5.38
CA VAL A 33 7.04 -3.21 -4.64
C VAL A 33 5.59 -3.08 -5.12
N ARG A 34 5.32 -3.30 -6.41
CA ARG A 34 3.95 -3.31 -6.94
C ARG A 34 3.19 -4.50 -6.40
N ASP A 35 3.81 -5.68 -6.44
CA ASP A 35 3.20 -6.91 -5.94
C ASP A 35 3.02 -6.86 -4.43
N ALA A 36 4.02 -6.39 -3.67
CA ALA A 36 3.91 -6.18 -2.22
C ALA A 36 2.80 -5.19 -1.86
N TRP A 37 2.68 -4.07 -2.59
CA TRP A 37 1.55 -3.14 -2.41
C TRP A 37 0.21 -3.82 -2.69
N ALA A 38 0.12 -4.55 -3.81
CA ALA A 38 -1.11 -5.20 -4.22
C ALA A 38 -1.55 -6.27 -3.21
N ASN A 39 -0.62 -7.08 -2.72
CA ASN A 39 -0.86 -8.10 -1.71
C ASN A 39 -1.24 -7.48 -0.36
N LEU A 40 -0.48 -6.47 0.09
CA LEU A 40 -0.70 -5.81 1.38
C LEU A 40 -2.05 -5.10 1.47
N MET A 41 -2.44 -4.41 0.40
CA MET A 41 -3.61 -3.52 0.43
C MET A 41 -4.90 -4.20 -0.02
N GLY A 42 -4.77 -5.29 -0.78
CA GLY A 42 -5.89 -6.04 -1.31
C GLY A 42 -6.74 -5.29 -2.34
N ASN A 43 -7.77 -5.97 -2.84
CA ASN A 43 -8.61 -5.49 -3.94
C ASN A 43 -9.28 -4.13 -3.66
N GLY A 44 -9.61 -3.85 -2.39
CA GLY A 44 -10.28 -2.61 -1.99
C GLY A 44 -9.48 -1.36 -2.31
N VAL A 45 -8.15 -1.40 -2.18
CA VAL A 45 -7.26 -0.27 -2.50
C VAL A 45 -6.71 -0.38 -3.91
N ASN A 46 -6.43 -1.60 -4.37
CA ASN A 46 -5.86 -1.84 -5.71
C ASN A 46 -6.80 -1.35 -6.81
N ASN A 47 -8.12 -1.50 -6.64
CA ASN A 47 -9.11 -1.01 -7.61
C ASN A 47 -9.05 0.51 -7.82
N TYR A 48 -8.54 1.26 -6.84
CA TYR A 48 -8.35 2.71 -6.95
C TYR A 48 -6.89 3.09 -7.21
N THR A 49 -5.96 2.13 -7.17
CA THR A 49 -4.54 2.38 -7.41
C THR A 49 -4.27 2.35 -8.91
N THR A 50 -3.96 3.51 -9.49
CA THR A 50 -3.76 3.66 -10.93
C THR A 50 -2.30 3.50 -11.34
N ASN A 51 -1.37 3.78 -10.43
CA ASN A 51 0.05 3.64 -10.68
C ASN A 51 0.83 3.53 -9.37
N ILE A 52 1.94 2.79 -9.41
CA ILE A 52 2.85 2.62 -8.30
C ILE A 52 4.27 2.72 -8.86
N GLU A 53 5.10 3.55 -8.24
CA GLU A 53 6.47 3.76 -8.65
C GLU A 53 7.39 4.00 -7.45
N LEU A 54 8.45 3.20 -7.31
CA LEU A 54 9.53 3.44 -6.35
C LEU A 54 10.65 4.24 -7.02
N LYS A 55 10.97 5.41 -6.46
CA LYS A 55 12.04 6.31 -6.93
C LYS A 55 12.84 6.84 -5.75
N PHE A 56 14.14 6.58 -5.71
CA PHE A 56 15.07 7.07 -4.68
C PHE A 56 14.58 6.82 -3.24
N GLY A 57 13.97 5.66 -2.99
CA GLY A 57 13.40 5.30 -1.68
C GLY A 57 12.06 5.98 -1.35
N THR A 58 11.47 6.72 -2.29
CA THR A 58 10.11 7.24 -2.17
C THR A 58 9.16 6.43 -3.03
N LEU A 59 8.13 5.85 -2.40
CA LEU A 59 7.04 5.18 -3.08
C LEU A 59 5.97 6.20 -3.48
N TYR A 60 5.77 6.37 -4.77
CA TYR A 60 4.70 7.17 -5.34
C TYR A 60 3.54 6.25 -5.71
N VAL A 61 2.38 6.51 -5.12
CA VAL A 61 1.15 5.78 -5.42
C VAL A 61 0.13 6.78 -5.94
N GLN A 62 -0.37 6.57 -7.14
CA GLN A 62 -1.47 7.34 -7.70
C GLN A 62 -2.78 6.62 -7.39
N LEU A 63 -3.71 7.35 -6.77
CA LEU A 63 -5.02 6.88 -6.38
C LEU A 63 -6.09 7.72 -7.07
N SER A 64 -7.06 7.05 -7.70
CA SER A 64 -8.21 7.70 -8.32
C SER A 64 -9.22 8.22 -7.28
N SER A 65 -9.24 7.65 -6.07
CA SER A 65 -10.12 8.08 -4.99
C SER A 65 -9.41 9.05 -4.03
N SER A 66 -9.92 10.27 -3.95
CA SER A 66 -9.43 11.29 -3.01
C SER A 66 -9.71 10.94 -1.56
N VAL A 67 -10.86 10.32 -1.27
CA VAL A 67 -11.22 9.85 0.08
C VAL A 67 -10.24 8.77 0.54
N LEU A 68 -9.98 7.78 -0.31
CA LEU A 68 -9.04 6.70 0.05
C LEU A 68 -7.61 7.22 0.21
N ARG A 69 -7.22 8.21 -0.61
CA ARG A 69 -5.92 8.89 -0.46
C ARG A 69 -5.79 9.57 0.90
N GLU A 70 -6.84 10.24 1.36
CA GLU A 70 -6.88 10.90 2.67
C GLU A 70 -6.79 9.87 3.80
N GLU A 71 -7.60 8.81 3.76
CA GLU A 71 -7.57 7.71 4.73
C GLU A 71 -6.17 7.06 4.83
N LEU A 72 -5.60 6.67 3.68
CA LEU A 72 -4.25 6.09 3.62
C LEU A 72 -3.17 7.09 4.05
N SER A 73 -3.44 8.39 3.98
CA SER A 73 -2.48 9.41 4.38
C SER A 73 -2.21 9.39 5.89
N TYR A 74 -3.20 9.05 6.71
CA TYR A 74 -3.05 8.86 8.15
C TYR A 74 -2.23 7.61 8.48
N GLY A 75 -2.25 6.61 7.60
CA GLY A 75 -1.57 5.33 7.77
C GLY A 75 -0.16 5.23 7.18
N LYS A 76 0.37 6.29 6.54
CA LYS A 76 1.63 6.24 5.76
C LYS A 76 2.80 5.57 6.47
N ASN A 77 3.02 5.87 7.75
CA ASN A 77 4.13 5.29 8.51
C ASN A 77 3.97 3.77 8.71
N LYS A 78 2.73 3.32 8.97
CA LYS A 78 2.43 1.88 9.09
C LYS A 78 2.63 1.18 7.75
N ILE A 79 2.18 1.81 6.65
CA ILE A 79 2.34 1.29 5.29
C ILE A 79 3.82 1.11 4.94
N ILE A 80 4.66 2.12 5.23
CA ILE A 80 6.12 2.05 5.01
C ILE A 80 6.71 0.85 5.74
N LYS A 81 6.36 0.68 7.02
CA LYS A 81 6.87 -0.41 7.85
C LYS A 81 6.46 -1.77 7.28
N MET A 82 5.17 -1.97 7.01
CA MET A 82 4.65 -3.25 6.51
C MET A 82 5.22 -3.59 5.13
N LEU A 83 5.37 -2.63 4.22
CA LEU A 83 5.98 -2.88 2.92
C LEU A 83 7.45 -3.26 3.03
N ASN A 84 8.22 -2.59 3.90
CA ASN A 84 9.62 -2.96 4.10
C ASN A 84 9.77 -4.33 4.78
N GLU A 85 8.85 -4.68 5.69
CA GLU A 85 8.76 -6.02 6.30
C GLU A 85 8.47 -7.09 5.24
N GLU A 86 7.48 -6.86 4.37
CA GLU A 86 7.14 -7.75 3.26
C GLU A 86 8.30 -7.90 2.27
N LEU A 87 9.01 -6.81 1.96
CA LEU A 87 10.18 -6.82 1.09
C LEU A 87 11.43 -7.41 1.78
N GLY A 88 11.39 -7.64 3.10
CA GLY A 88 12.50 -8.17 3.90
C GLY A 88 13.71 -7.23 4.03
N ARG A 89 13.55 -5.94 3.71
CA ARG A 89 14.62 -4.92 3.73
C ARG A 89 14.03 -3.52 3.70
N GLU A 90 14.78 -2.55 4.23
CA GLU A 90 14.36 -1.16 4.32
C GLU A 90 14.65 -0.37 3.03
N VAL A 91 13.74 -0.45 2.05
CA VAL A 91 13.87 0.24 0.74
C VAL A 91 13.04 1.52 0.70
N ILE A 92 11.86 1.50 1.33
CA ILE A 92 10.89 2.58 1.29
C ILE A 92 11.11 3.46 2.51
N LYS A 93 11.49 4.71 2.27
CA LYS A 93 11.69 5.73 3.31
C LYS A 93 10.49 6.65 3.44
N GLN A 94 9.78 6.85 2.34
CA GLN A 94 8.64 7.76 2.28
C GLN A 94 7.58 7.24 1.33
N VAL A 95 6.31 7.49 1.64
CA VAL A 95 5.16 7.23 0.77
C VAL A 95 4.47 8.54 0.41
N VAL A 96 4.32 8.78 -0.89
CA VAL A 96 3.62 9.93 -1.46
C VAL A 96 2.39 9.42 -2.20
N LEU A 97 1.22 9.79 -1.69
CA LEU A 97 -0.07 9.44 -2.29
C LEU A 97 -0.56 10.61 -3.14
N ARG A 98 -0.84 10.36 -4.42
CA ARG A 98 -1.19 11.35 -5.44
C ARG A 98 -2.53 11.07 -6.10
#